data_AF-A0A6I9TB93-F1
#
_entry.id   AF-A0A6I9TB93-F1
#
_cell.length_a   1.000
_cell.length_b   1.000
_cell.length_c   1.000
_cell.angle_alpha   90.00
_cell.angle_beta   90.00
_cell.angle_gamma   90.00
#
_symmetry.space_group_name_H-M   'P 1'
#
loop_
_entity.id
_entity.type
_entity.pdbx_description
1 polymer ?
#
loop_
_entity_poly.entity_id
_entity_poly.type
_entity_poly.pdbx_seq_one_letter_code
_entity_poly.pdbx_strand_id
1 'polypeptide(L)'
;MAVFNTRLAALLISLSVVLSAASATADPPSPPTLDEVSSYLSGLKEHFRFLQESSLAPPPEEHAAKDMTHYLTEHMSAAVKMVEDFSSTTLGKRLNDSSTDEYTKKTLLACEEMYKNAVQAMNNGMNSVSTGDFVQARAETHTFINNINACDDSSMEFQTFAEWAREVGGDCLAKIVEHIDPEE
;
A
#
# COMPACT_ATOMS: atom_id res chain seq x y z
N MET A 1 15.56 35.67 1.82
CA MET A 1 15.65 34.22 1.54
C MET A 1 14.25 33.64 1.66
N ALA A 2 13.51 33.52 0.56
CA ALA A 2 12.14 33.03 0.55
C ALA A 2 11.92 32.20 -0.72
N VAL A 3 12.37 30.94 -0.70
CA VAL A 3 12.14 29.97 -1.79
C VAL A 3 11.98 28.57 -1.20
N PHE A 4 11.01 28.37 -0.31
CA PHE A 4 10.65 27.02 0.16
C PHE A 4 9.14 26.75 0.30
N ASN A 5 8.28 27.74 0.07
CA ASN A 5 6.83 27.60 0.33
C ASN A 5 5.95 27.29 -0.89
N THR A 6 6.52 27.06 -2.09
CA THR A 6 5.70 26.86 -3.30
C THR A 6 5.51 25.40 -3.70
N ARG A 7 6.28 24.44 -3.16
CA ARG A 7 6.17 23.02 -3.56
C ARG A 7 5.21 22.18 -2.71
N LEU A 8 4.95 22.55 -1.46
CA LEU A 8 3.94 21.86 -0.62
C LEU A 8 2.50 22.13 -1.10
N ALA A 9 2.23 23.30 -1.68
CA ALA A 9 0.90 23.66 -2.15
C ALA A 9 0.48 22.89 -3.42
N ALA A 10 1.43 22.38 -4.21
CA ALA A 10 1.13 21.57 -5.40
C ALA A 10 0.80 20.11 -5.06
N LEU A 11 1.34 19.58 -3.95
CA LEU A 11 1.16 18.18 -3.52
C LEU A 11 -0.25 17.89 -2.96
N LEU A 12 -0.92 18.89 -2.38
CA LEU A 12 -2.30 18.74 -1.90
C LEU A 12 -3.34 18.86 -3.01
N ILE A 13 -2.97 19.40 -4.19
CA ILE A 13 -3.91 19.53 -5.30
C ILE A 13 -4.05 18.20 -6.05
N SER A 14 -3.01 17.37 -6.13
CA SER A 14 -3.10 16.04 -6.75
C SER A 14 -3.91 15.02 -5.93
N LEU A 15 -3.99 15.18 -4.59
CA LEU A 15 -4.85 14.35 -3.75
C LEU A 15 -6.31 14.82 -3.74
N SER A 16 -6.58 16.06 -4.18
CA SER A 16 -7.91 16.69 -4.13
C SER A 16 -8.74 16.51 -5.41
N VAL A 17 -8.20 15.97 -6.50
CA VAL A 17 -8.92 15.91 -7.79
C VAL A 17 -9.92 14.75 -7.89
N VAL A 18 -9.97 13.81 -6.94
CA VAL A 18 -10.88 12.64 -7.05
C VAL A 18 -12.10 12.69 -6.11
N LEU A 19 -12.33 13.80 -5.39
CA LEU A 19 -13.51 13.95 -4.53
C LEU A 19 -14.48 15.05 -4.97
N SER A 20 -14.61 15.30 -6.28
CA SER A 20 -15.63 16.22 -6.81
C SER A 20 -16.20 15.75 -8.15
N ALA A 21 -17.05 14.73 -8.06
CA ALA A 21 -18.08 14.46 -9.05
C ALA A 21 -19.31 13.82 -8.37
N ALA A 22 -19.85 14.48 -7.35
CA ALA A 22 -21.15 14.14 -6.78
C ALA A 22 -22.07 15.35 -6.90
N SER A 23 -22.58 15.60 -8.10
CA SER A 23 -23.76 16.44 -8.31
C SER A 23 -24.43 16.08 -9.63
N ALA A 24 -25.62 15.48 -9.49
CA ALA A 24 -26.70 15.40 -10.48
C ALA A 24 -26.45 14.56 -11.75
N THR A 25 -26.65 13.24 -11.65
CA THR A 25 -27.82 12.51 -12.17
C THR A 25 -27.70 11.05 -11.75
N ALA A 26 -28.82 10.41 -11.46
CA ALA A 26 -28.92 9.04 -10.98
C ALA A 26 -28.37 8.03 -12.01
N ASP A 27 -27.20 7.47 -11.74
CA ASP A 27 -26.78 6.12 -12.11
C ASP A 27 -25.63 5.71 -11.16
N PRO A 28 -25.61 4.48 -10.64
CA PRO A 28 -24.48 4.01 -9.84
C PRO A 28 -23.20 4.04 -10.70
N PRO A 29 -22.06 4.53 -10.18
CA PRO A 29 -20.82 4.56 -10.94
C PRO A 29 -20.48 3.15 -11.41
N SER A 30 -20.26 3.00 -12.72
CA SER A 30 -19.83 1.76 -13.34
C SER A 30 -18.57 1.25 -12.63
N PRO A 31 -18.47 -0.06 -12.34
CA PRO A 31 -17.32 -0.60 -11.63
C PRO A 31 -16.03 -0.43 -12.46
N PRO A 32 -14.90 -0.12 -11.83
CA PRO A 32 -13.62 -0.01 -12.51
C PRO A 32 -13.26 -1.34 -13.18
N THR A 33 -12.65 -1.23 -14.35
CA THR A 33 -12.18 -2.32 -15.18
C THR A 33 -10.83 -2.84 -14.72
N LEU A 34 -10.49 -4.08 -15.08
CA LEU A 34 -9.19 -4.70 -14.75
C LEU A 34 -8.01 -3.87 -15.28
N ASP A 35 -8.20 -3.21 -16.44
CA ASP A 35 -7.22 -2.28 -17.02
C ASP A 35 -7.04 -1.02 -16.17
N GLU A 36 -8.10 -0.50 -15.56
CA GLU A 36 -8.00 0.64 -14.64
C GLU A 36 -7.22 0.24 -13.38
N VAL A 37 -7.53 -0.90 -12.76
CA VAL A 37 -6.79 -1.39 -11.57
C VAL A 37 -5.31 -1.59 -11.89
N SER A 38 -5.01 -2.20 -13.04
CA SER A 38 -3.64 -2.38 -13.52
C SER A 38 -2.92 -1.06 -13.77
N SER A 39 -3.61 -0.08 -14.36
CA SER A 39 -3.08 1.27 -14.58
C SER A 39 -2.81 1.99 -13.27
N TYR A 40 -3.69 1.87 -12.27
CA TYR A 40 -3.50 2.42 -10.92
C TYR A 40 -2.27 1.79 -10.22
N LEU A 41 -2.16 0.47 -10.25
CA LEU A 41 -1.00 -0.26 -9.70
C LEU A 41 0.30 0.19 -10.36
N SER A 42 0.28 0.37 -11.68
CA SER A 42 1.44 0.82 -12.46
C SER A 42 1.84 2.26 -12.11
N GLY A 43 0.86 3.18 -12.03
CA GLY A 43 1.13 4.57 -11.66
C GLY A 43 1.65 4.71 -10.22
N LEU A 44 1.15 3.87 -9.31
CA LEU A 44 1.64 3.82 -7.95
C LEU A 44 3.07 3.26 -7.90
N LYS A 45 3.36 2.18 -8.63
CA LYS A 45 4.72 1.61 -8.75
C LYS A 45 5.74 2.65 -9.23
N GLU A 46 5.37 3.50 -10.18
CA GLU A 46 6.22 4.61 -10.64
C GLU A 46 6.42 5.68 -9.57
N HIS A 47 5.41 5.96 -8.76
CA HIS A 47 5.53 6.86 -7.61
C HIS A 47 6.52 6.32 -6.57
N PHE A 48 6.42 5.03 -6.25
CA PHE A 48 7.37 4.31 -5.38
C PHE A 48 8.81 4.40 -5.91
N ARG A 49 9.02 4.10 -7.20
CA ARG A 49 10.33 4.20 -7.86
C ARG A 49 10.91 5.61 -7.75
N PHE A 50 10.09 6.64 -7.93
CA PHE A 50 10.52 8.03 -7.81
C PHE A 50 11.00 8.39 -6.38
N LEU A 51 10.29 7.91 -5.35
CA LEU A 51 10.70 8.13 -3.96
C LEU A 51 12.04 7.44 -3.65
N GLN A 52 12.28 6.26 -4.21
CA GLN A 52 13.54 5.54 -4.10
C GLN A 52 14.71 6.30 -4.75
N GLU A 53 14.52 6.80 -5.97
CA GLU A 53 15.55 7.56 -6.70
C GLU A 53 15.91 8.89 -6.01
N SER A 54 14.96 9.48 -5.30
CA SER A 54 15.14 10.73 -4.54
C SER A 54 16.06 10.58 -3.32
N SER A 55 16.28 9.35 -2.84
CA SER A 55 17.04 9.04 -1.63
C SER A 55 18.55 8.79 -1.86
N LEU A 56 19.05 8.86 -3.10
CA LEU A 56 20.40 8.39 -3.48
C LEU A 56 21.57 9.33 -3.16
N ALA A 57 21.37 10.44 -2.44
CA ALA A 57 22.46 11.31 -1.98
C ALA A 57 22.70 11.10 -0.47
N PRO A 58 23.94 10.82 -0.01
CA PRO A 58 24.18 10.53 1.41
C PRO A 58 23.98 11.80 2.26
N PRO A 59 23.02 11.82 3.20
CA PRO A 59 22.86 12.91 4.16
C PRO A 59 23.79 12.72 5.37
N PRO A 60 23.99 13.76 6.20
CA PRO A 60 24.51 13.57 7.56
C PRO A 60 23.65 12.56 8.35
N GLU A 61 24.22 11.72 9.20
CA GLU A 61 23.55 10.56 9.87
C GLU A 61 22.19 10.86 10.50
N GLU A 62 22.01 12.04 11.12
CA GLU A 62 20.72 12.45 11.72
C GLU A 62 19.63 12.76 10.69
N HIS A 63 20.01 13.26 9.51
CA HIS A 63 19.08 13.48 8.39
C HIS A 63 18.69 12.15 7.72
N ALA A 64 19.60 11.18 7.65
CA ALA A 64 19.36 9.88 7.03
C ALA A 64 18.28 9.06 7.75
N ALA A 65 18.30 9.04 9.09
CA ALA A 65 17.29 8.34 9.89
C ALA A 65 15.89 8.95 9.71
N LYS A 66 15.80 10.29 9.69
CA LYS A 66 14.53 11.00 9.50
C LYS A 66 13.95 10.81 8.10
N ASP A 67 14.80 10.84 7.08
CA ASP A 67 14.41 10.62 5.69
C ASP A 67 13.93 9.18 5.47
N MET A 68 14.54 8.19 6.13
CA MET A 68 14.06 6.81 6.11
C MET A 68 12.71 6.65 6.82
N THR A 69 12.58 7.11 8.08
CA THR A 69 11.31 6.98 8.82
C THR A 69 10.17 7.57 8.00
N HIS A 70 10.39 8.74 7.38
CA HIS A 70 9.43 9.34 6.46
C HIS A 70 9.14 8.44 5.24
N TYR A 71 10.18 7.93 4.56
CA TYR A 71 10.03 7.00 3.44
C TYR A 71 9.17 5.80 3.83
N LEU A 72 9.52 5.10 4.90
CA LEU A 72 8.81 3.91 5.38
C LEU A 72 7.37 4.21 5.75
N THR A 73 7.11 5.29 6.50
CA THR A 73 5.73 5.67 6.85
C THR A 73 4.88 5.97 5.61
N GLU A 74 5.39 6.73 4.64
CA GLU A 74 4.66 7.02 3.40
C GLU A 74 4.38 5.74 2.60
N HIS A 75 5.37 4.86 2.49
CA HIS A 75 5.27 3.61 1.72
C HIS A 75 4.28 2.64 2.34
N MET A 76 4.37 2.45 3.66
CA MET A 76 3.45 1.60 4.42
C MET A 76 2.02 2.17 4.42
N SER A 77 1.87 3.49 4.52
CA SER A 77 0.56 4.14 4.44
C SER A 77 -0.10 3.97 3.07
N ALA A 78 0.67 4.16 2.00
CA ALA A 78 0.21 3.89 0.64
C ALA A 78 -0.18 2.42 0.46
N ALA A 79 0.58 1.49 1.04
CA ALA A 79 0.26 0.06 1.01
C ALA A 79 -1.07 -0.26 1.72
N VAL A 80 -1.28 0.30 2.93
CA VAL A 80 -2.56 0.20 3.66
C VAL A 80 -3.71 0.66 2.78
N LYS A 81 -3.59 1.86 2.22
CA LYS A 81 -4.65 2.44 1.39
C LYS A 81 -4.99 1.55 0.19
N MET A 82 -3.98 1.00 -0.49
CA MET A 82 -4.20 0.14 -1.64
C MET A 82 -4.90 -1.17 -1.25
N VAL A 83 -4.60 -1.73 -0.08
CA VAL A 83 -5.29 -2.94 0.42
C VAL A 83 -6.74 -2.63 0.76
N GLU A 84 -7.01 -1.51 1.40
CA GLU A 84 -8.38 -1.04 1.69
C GLU A 84 -9.17 -0.78 0.40
N ASP A 85 -8.54 -0.14 -0.59
CA ASP A 85 -9.14 0.15 -1.89
C ASP A 85 -9.43 -1.17 -2.65
N PHE A 86 -8.49 -2.12 -2.72
CA PHE A 86 -8.70 -3.43 -3.36
C PHE A 86 -9.80 -4.25 -2.66
N SER A 87 -9.81 -4.23 -1.32
CA SER A 87 -10.80 -4.93 -0.50
C SER A 87 -12.21 -4.38 -0.72
N SER A 88 -12.37 -3.07 -0.70
CA SER A 88 -13.67 -2.41 -0.88
C SER A 88 -14.19 -2.45 -2.32
N THR A 89 -13.30 -2.57 -3.32
CA THR A 89 -13.66 -2.58 -4.74
C THR A 89 -13.71 -4.00 -5.31
N THR A 90 -12.57 -4.58 -5.65
CA THR A 90 -12.46 -5.88 -6.34
C THR A 90 -13.06 -7.00 -5.51
N LEU A 91 -12.64 -7.13 -4.25
CA LEU A 91 -13.14 -8.19 -3.36
C LEU A 91 -14.62 -7.98 -3.01
N GLY A 92 -15.00 -6.76 -2.63
CA GLY A 92 -16.40 -6.40 -2.37
C GLY A 92 -17.32 -6.69 -3.56
N LYS A 93 -16.89 -6.41 -4.79
CA LYS A 93 -17.64 -6.73 -6.01
C LYS A 93 -17.84 -8.24 -6.17
N ARG A 94 -16.79 -9.03 -6.00
CA ARG A 94 -16.82 -10.50 -6.16
C ARG A 94 -17.72 -11.17 -5.10
N LEU A 95 -17.70 -10.65 -3.86
CA LEU A 95 -18.55 -11.12 -2.76
C LEU A 95 -20.05 -10.82 -2.99
N ASN A 96 -20.36 -9.73 -3.68
CA ASN A 96 -21.73 -9.29 -3.99
C ASN A 96 -22.28 -9.86 -5.31
N ASP A 97 -21.44 -10.54 -6.11
CA ASP A 97 -21.87 -11.16 -7.36
C ASP A 97 -22.70 -12.41 -7.07
N SER A 98 -23.96 -12.40 -7.52
CA SER A 98 -24.90 -13.52 -7.38
C SER A 98 -24.50 -14.79 -8.12
N SER A 99 -23.55 -14.69 -9.06
CA SER A 99 -23.02 -15.84 -9.81
C SER A 99 -21.83 -16.51 -9.12
N THR A 100 -21.27 -15.90 -8.08
CA THR A 100 -20.22 -16.51 -7.26
C THR A 100 -20.78 -17.67 -6.45
N ASP A 101 -20.22 -18.86 -6.61
CA ASP A 101 -20.63 -20.04 -5.85
C ASP A 101 -20.25 -19.93 -4.36
N GLU A 102 -20.94 -20.69 -3.50
CA GLU A 102 -20.76 -20.64 -2.05
C GLU A 102 -19.34 -20.99 -1.59
N TYR A 103 -18.64 -21.89 -2.30
CA TYR A 103 -17.26 -22.24 -1.95
C TYR A 103 -16.33 -21.06 -2.23
N THR A 104 -16.41 -20.48 -3.42
CA THR A 104 -15.65 -19.27 -3.79
C THR A 104 -15.96 -18.12 -2.84
N LYS A 105 -17.24 -17.90 -2.48
CA LYS A 105 -17.64 -16.86 -1.54
C LYS A 105 -17.00 -17.03 -0.16
N LYS A 106 -16.89 -18.26 0.34
CA LYS A 106 -16.20 -18.56 1.60
C LYS A 106 -14.71 -18.22 1.51
N THR A 107 -14.06 -18.55 0.39
CA THR A 107 -12.65 -18.19 0.15
C THR A 107 -12.47 -16.67 0.14
N LEU A 108 -13.34 -15.94 -0.55
CA LEU A 108 -13.31 -14.46 -0.60
C LEU A 108 -13.52 -13.83 0.78
N LEU A 109 -14.40 -14.36 1.63
CA LEU A 109 -14.57 -13.89 3.01
C LEU A 109 -13.30 -14.12 3.86
N ALA A 110 -12.62 -15.24 3.67
CA ALA A 110 -11.33 -15.48 4.32
C ALA A 110 -10.26 -14.47 3.83
N CYS A 111 -10.24 -14.17 2.53
CA CYS A 111 -9.39 -13.12 1.97
C CYS A 111 -9.69 -11.75 2.59
N GLU A 112 -10.95 -11.40 2.81
CA GLU A 112 -11.34 -10.14 3.45
C GLU A 112 -10.75 -10.00 4.86
N GLU A 113 -10.80 -11.08 5.65
CA GLU A 113 -10.20 -11.13 6.98
C GLU A 113 -8.68 -11.01 6.91
N MET A 114 -8.03 -11.73 6.00
CA MET A 114 -6.59 -11.64 5.81
C MET A 114 -6.15 -10.23 5.38
N TYR A 115 -6.89 -9.55 4.50
CA TYR A 115 -6.58 -8.18 4.10
C TYR A 115 -6.75 -7.17 5.25
N LYS A 116 -7.74 -7.34 6.13
CA LYS A 116 -7.86 -6.54 7.36
C LYS A 116 -6.66 -6.76 8.28
N ASN A 117 -6.22 -8.01 8.44
CA ASN A 117 -5.04 -8.33 9.24
C ASN A 117 -3.75 -7.78 8.60
N ALA A 118 -3.66 -7.75 7.28
CA ALA A 118 -2.55 -7.14 6.55
C ALA A 118 -2.48 -5.63 6.81
N VAL A 119 -3.61 -4.92 6.72
CA VAL A 119 -3.72 -3.50 7.06
C VAL A 119 -3.31 -3.24 8.51
N GLN A 120 -3.78 -4.08 9.45
CA GLN A 120 -3.40 -3.94 10.86
C GLN A 120 -1.89 -4.12 11.06
N ALA A 121 -1.30 -5.16 10.45
CA ALA A 121 0.15 -5.39 10.54
C ALA A 121 0.93 -4.19 10.01
N MET A 122 0.51 -3.62 8.88
CA MET A 122 1.23 -2.48 8.30
C MET A 122 1.09 -1.19 9.13
N ASN A 123 -0.07 -0.98 9.77
CA ASN A 123 -0.24 0.09 10.76
C ASN A 123 0.65 -0.10 12.00
N ASN A 124 0.76 -1.33 12.52
CA ASN A 124 1.67 -1.65 13.61
C ASN A 124 3.13 -1.41 13.18
N GLY A 125 3.50 -1.81 11.96
CA GLY A 125 4.81 -1.57 11.37
C GLY A 125 5.16 -0.08 11.32
N MET A 126 4.24 0.78 10.88
CA MET A 126 4.43 2.24 10.90
C MET A 126 4.64 2.78 12.33
N ASN A 127 3.88 2.28 13.30
CA ASN A 127 4.06 2.67 14.70
C ASN A 127 5.47 2.26 15.20
N SER A 128 5.91 1.04 14.92
CA SER A 128 7.24 0.55 15.25
C SER A 128 8.35 1.38 14.59
N VAL A 129 8.20 1.74 13.31
CA VAL A 129 9.12 2.66 12.60
C VAL A 129 9.20 4.02 13.31
N SER A 130 8.05 4.56 13.75
CA SER A 130 8.01 5.86 14.44
C SER A 130 8.66 5.84 15.82
N THR A 131 8.68 4.68 16.49
CA THR A 131 9.33 4.49 17.79
C THR A 131 10.77 3.95 17.69
N GLY A 132 11.29 3.73 16.48
CA GLY A 132 12.62 3.17 16.24
C GLY A 132 12.75 1.68 16.51
N ASP A 133 11.65 0.94 16.66
CA ASP A 133 11.64 -0.51 16.85
C ASP A 133 11.66 -1.23 15.48
N PHE A 134 12.82 -1.20 14.82
CA PHE A 134 12.95 -1.75 13.46
C PHE A 134 12.83 -3.28 13.42
N VAL A 135 13.13 -3.98 14.52
CA VAL A 135 12.92 -5.43 14.63
C VAL A 135 11.43 -5.75 14.57
N GLN A 136 10.60 -5.04 15.35
CA GLN A 136 9.15 -5.21 15.27
C GLN A 136 8.61 -4.76 13.91
N ALA A 137 9.10 -3.64 13.36
CA ALA A 137 8.68 -3.17 12.03
C ALA A 137 8.93 -4.23 10.94
N ARG A 138 10.07 -4.92 10.99
CA ARG A 138 10.40 -6.04 10.09
C ARG A 138 9.40 -7.20 10.26
N ALA A 139 9.13 -7.60 11.49
CA ALA A 139 8.19 -8.68 11.79
C ALA A 139 6.77 -8.36 11.30
N GLU A 140 6.31 -7.14 11.51
CA GLU A 140 5.01 -6.66 11.02
C GLU A 140 4.95 -6.61 9.48
N THR A 141 6.04 -6.20 8.83
CA THR A 141 6.12 -6.18 7.36
C THR A 141 6.05 -7.60 6.77
N HIS A 142 6.70 -8.58 7.41
CA HIS A 142 6.53 -9.99 7.03
C HIS A 142 5.09 -10.48 7.25
N THR A 143 4.48 -10.11 8.38
CA THR A 143 3.09 -10.48 8.71
C THR A 143 2.12 -9.95 7.65
N PHE A 144 2.30 -8.73 7.17
CA PHE A 144 1.55 -8.19 6.04
C PHE A 144 1.66 -9.04 4.78
N ILE A 145 2.89 -9.34 4.34
CA ILE A 145 3.11 -10.16 3.13
C ILE A 145 2.43 -11.52 3.28
N ASN A 146 2.60 -12.15 4.44
CA ASN A 146 2.02 -13.47 4.72
C ASN A 146 0.48 -13.44 4.71
N ASN A 147 -0.13 -12.42 5.31
CA ASN A 147 -1.58 -12.25 5.27
C ASN A 147 -2.09 -12.04 3.84
N ILE A 148 -1.42 -11.21 3.02
CA ILE A 148 -1.82 -11.04 1.62
C ILE A 148 -1.72 -12.36 0.86
N ASN A 149 -0.64 -13.12 1.04
CA ASN A 149 -0.42 -14.42 0.38
C ASN A 149 -1.34 -15.54 0.90
N ALA A 150 -1.88 -15.41 2.11
CA ALA A 150 -2.82 -16.38 2.67
C ALA A 150 -4.19 -16.35 1.96
N CYS A 151 -4.47 -15.31 1.18
CA CYS A 151 -5.62 -15.29 0.28
C CYS A 151 -5.35 -16.21 -0.92
N ASP A 152 -5.93 -17.41 -0.89
CA ASP A 152 -5.81 -18.45 -1.92
C ASP A 152 -6.91 -18.31 -3.01
N ASP A 153 -7.01 -17.13 -3.63
CA ASP A 153 -7.86 -16.93 -4.81
C ASP A 153 -7.01 -17.07 -6.09
N SER A 154 -7.39 -18.04 -6.93
CA SER A 154 -6.64 -18.37 -8.15
C SER A 154 -6.87 -17.39 -9.31
N SER A 155 -7.73 -16.38 -9.15
CA SER A 155 -7.96 -15.40 -10.19
C SER A 155 -6.76 -14.46 -10.37
N MET A 156 -6.58 -14.03 -11.61
CA MET A 156 -5.43 -13.21 -12.01
C MET A 156 -5.37 -11.87 -11.26
N GLU A 157 -6.53 -11.28 -10.92
CA GLU A 157 -6.61 -10.03 -10.16
C GLU A 157 -5.97 -10.16 -8.77
N PHE A 158 -6.28 -11.25 -8.06
CA PHE A 158 -5.78 -11.51 -6.71
C PHE A 158 -4.30 -11.89 -6.72
N GLN A 159 -3.86 -12.68 -7.70
CA GLN A 159 -2.45 -12.99 -7.88
C GLN A 159 -1.61 -11.75 -8.20
N THR A 160 -2.11 -10.88 -9.07
CA THR A 160 -1.43 -9.62 -9.43
C THR A 160 -1.33 -8.70 -8.22
N PHE A 161 -2.40 -8.60 -7.42
CA PHE A 161 -2.40 -7.84 -6.18
C PHE A 161 -1.42 -8.42 -5.15
N ALA A 162 -1.35 -9.75 -5.01
CA ALA A 162 -0.40 -10.39 -4.10
C ALA A 162 1.07 -10.20 -4.53
N GLU A 163 1.37 -10.24 -5.83
CA GLU A 163 2.71 -9.91 -6.36
C GLU A 163 3.07 -8.47 -6.04
N TRP A 164 2.18 -7.51 -6.32
CA TRP A 164 2.40 -6.11 -5.98
C TRP A 164 2.67 -5.91 -4.49
N ALA A 165 1.89 -6.55 -3.61
CA ALA A 165 2.09 -6.46 -2.17
C ALA A 165 3.43 -7.06 -1.72
N ARG A 166 3.90 -8.13 -2.39
CA ARG A 166 5.24 -8.70 -2.16
C ARG A 166 6.34 -7.74 -2.57
N GLU A 167 6.21 -7.04 -3.70
CA GLU A 167 7.17 -6.02 -4.14
C GLU A 167 7.26 -4.89 -3.09
N VAL A 168 6.13 -4.29 -2.73
CA VAL A 168 6.08 -3.17 -1.77
C VAL A 168 6.57 -3.59 -0.38
N GLY A 169 6.13 -4.76 0.10
CA GLY A 169 6.61 -5.30 1.37
C GLY A 169 8.11 -5.62 1.34
N GLY A 170 8.62 -6.13 0.21
CA GLY A 170 10.04 -6.37 -0.01
C GLY A 170 10.87 -5.09 0.04
N ASP A 171 10.42 -4.02 -0.59
CA ASP A 171 11.09 -2.71 -0.55
C ASP A 171 11.13 -2.13 0.86
N CYS A 172 10.02 -2.24 1.61
CA CYS A 172 9.98 -1.84 3.02
C CYS A 172 10.95 -2.67 3.86
N LEU A 173 10.98 -3.99 3.68
CA LEU A 173 11.91 -4.88 4.38
C LEU A 173 13.37 -4.54 4.08
N ALA A 174 13.73 -4.31 2.81
CA ALA A 174 15.08 -3.95 2.42
C ALA A 174 15.51 -2.67 3.15
N LYS A 175 14.65 -1.65 3.16
CA LYS A 175 14.93 -0.38 3.82
C LYS A 175 15.04 -0.50 5.35
N ILE A 176 14.19 -1.33 5.97
CA ILE A 176 14.25 -1.61 7.42
C ILE A 176 15.55 -2.33 7.78
N VAL A 177 15.97 -3.33 6.99
CA VAL A 177 17.16 -4.14 7.26
C VAL A 177 18.45 -3.31 7.18
N GLU A 178 18.52 -2.29 6.33
CA GLU A 178 19.64 -1.33 6.31
C GLU A 178 19.92 -0.68 7.69
N HIS A 179 18.97 -0.72 8.62
CA HIS A 179 19.04 -0.09 9.95
C HIS A 179 19.08 -1.08 11.14
N ILE A 180 19.01 -2.39 10.91
CA ILE A 180 19.08 -3.42 11.97
C ILE A 180 20.54 -3.87 12.25
N ASP A 181 21.52 -3.05 11.87
CA ASP A 181 22.97 -3.33 11.79
C ASP A 181 23.42 -4.21 10.60
N PRO A 182 24.48 -3.81 9.86
CA PRO A 182 25.15 -4.61 8.84
C PRO A 182 26.24 -5.56 9.39
N GLU A 183 26.39 -5.71 10.71
CA GLU A 183 27.53 -6.41 11.36
C GLU A 183 27.16 -7.64 12.23
N GLU A 184 26.14 -8.43 11.87
CA GLU A 184 26.02 -9.83 12.34
C GLU A 184 26.15 -10.86 11.21
#